data_AF-A0A2M7NAE0-F1
#
_entry.id   AF-A0A2M7NAE0-F1
#
_cell.length_a   1.000
_cell.length_b   1.000
_cell.length_c   1.000
_cell.angle_alpha   90.00
_cell.angle_beta   90.00
_cell.angle_gamma   90.00
#
_symmetry.space_group_name_H-M   'P 1'
#
loop_
_entity.id
_entity.type
_entity.pdbx_description
1 polymer ?
#
loop_
_entity_poly.entity_id
_entity_poly.type
_entity_poly.pdbx_seq_one_letter_code
_entity_poly.pdbx_strand_id
1 'polypeptide(L)'
;MAKRTFKKKKIKYVIDTNIFVISLTSRSPYHYIFSELINGNFELLVSNDILLEYEEIIITKYGKKTADYFLALLAELPNVIFVTPFYNWNLIKSDPDDNKFIDCAIVGLADFIVSEDKHFDSLKNIPFPIVRVIGIKNFIKLTNKHLS
;
A
#
# COMPACT_ATOMS: atom_id res chain seq x y z
N MET A 1 -17.75 -12.18 30.47
CA MET A 1 -17.54 -10.94 29.69
C MET A 1 -16.31 -11.12 28.82
N ALA A 2 -16.47 -11.12 27.49
CA ALA A 2 -15.34 -11.19 26.56
C ALA A 2 -14.56 -9.86 26.60
N LYS A 3 -13.27 -9.91 26.95
CA LYS A 3 -12.37 -8.77 26.79
C LYS A 3 -12.27 -8.47 25.30
N ARG A 4 -12.85 -7.36 24.87
CA ARG A 4 -12.73 -6.85 23.51
C ARG A 4 -11.29 -6.34 23.33
N THR A 5 -10.41 -7.19 22.83
CA THR A 5 -9.01 -6.83 22.57
C THR A 5 -8.98 -5.86 21.40
N PHE A 6 -8.64 -4.59 21.64
CA PHE A 6 -8.41 -3.62 20.58
C PHE A 6 -7.14 -4.03 19.81
N LYS A 7 -7.31 -4.61 18.62
CA LYS A 7 -6.19 -4.94 17.72
C LYS A 7 -5.55 -3.61 17.29
N LYS A 8 -4.25 -3.43 17.57
CA LYS A 8 -3.51 -2.22 17.17
C LYS A 8 -3.62 -2.05 15.64
N LYS A 9 -3.97 -0.86 15.16
CA LYS A 9 -4.04 -0.56 13.72
C LYS A 9 -2.65 -0.84 13.11
N LYS A 10 -2.58 -1.73 12.12
CA LYS A 10 -1.38 -1.93 11.31
C LYS A 10 -1.27 -0.84 10.26
N ILE A 11 -0.04 -0.44 9.95
CA ILE A 11 0.21 0.52 8.86
C ILE A 11 0.02 -0.22 7.54
N LYS A 12 -0.62 0.44 6.58
CA LYS A 12 -0.87 -0.08 5.23
C LYS A 12 0.08 0.54 4.23
N TYR A 13 0.75 -0.30 3.45
CA TYR A 13 1.68 0.12 2.41
C TYR A 13 1.28 -0.41 1.05
N VAL A 14 1.43 0.42 0.02
CA VAL A 14 1.65 -0.04 -1.36
C VAL A 14 3.15 0.04 -1.60
N ILE A 15 3.75 -1.01 -2.17
CA ILE A 15 5.20 -1.03 -2.42
C ILE A 15 5.43 -1.07 -3.92
N ASP A 16 6.27 -0.18 -4.40
CA ASP A 16 6.75 -0.18 -5.78
C ASP A 16 7.47 -1.50 -6.12
N THR A 17 7.23 -1.99 -7.34
CA THR A 17 7.79 -3.24 -7.87
C THR A 17 9.30 -3.30 -7.77
N ASN A 18 10.01 -2.22 -8.11
CA ASN A 18 11.47 -2.24 -8.08
C ASN A 18 12.01 -2.47 -6.66
N ILE A 19 11.43 -1.76 -5.69
CA ILE A 19 11.80 -1.90 -4.27
C ILE A 19 11.45 -3.30 -3.76
N PHE A 20 10.24 -3.78 -4.06
CA PHE A 20 9.79 -5.05 -3.52
C PHE A 20 10.58 -6.23 -4.08
N VAL A 21 10.84 -6.24 -5.39
CA VAL A 21 11.63 -7.29 -6.03
C VAL A 21 13.07 -7.31 -5.51
N ILE A 22 13.69 -6.14 -5.31
CA ILE A 22 15.05 -6.07 -4.74
C ILE A 22 15.05 -6.55 -3.27
N SER A 23 13.94 -6.42 -2.54
CA SER A 23 13.84 -6.93 -1.16
C SER A 23 13.81 -8.47 -1.04
N LEU A 24 13.56 -9.20 -2.12
CA LEU A 24 13.40 -10.67 -2.07
C LEU A 24 14.70 -11.41 -1.77
N THR A 25 15.86 -10.84 -2.09
CA THR A 25 17.16 -11.45 -1.79
C THR A 25 17.66 -11.07 -0.41
N SER A 26 18.11 -12.06 0.37
CA SER A 26 18.65 -11.85 1.72
C SER A 26 19.94 -11.02 1.75
N ARG A 27 20.59 -10.84 0.60
CA ARG A 27 21.78 -9.98 0.45
C ARG A 27 21.44 -8.50 0.26
N SER A 28 20.17 -8.19 0.00
CA SER A 28 19.72 -6.82 -0.23
C SER A 28 19.65 -6.05 1.10
N PRO A 29 20.10 -4.78 1.14
CA PRO A 29 19.85 -3.93 2.30
C PRO A 29 18.34 -3.72 2.55
N TYR A 30 17.50 -3.91 1.52
CA TYR A 30 16.05 -3.79 1.62
C TYR A 30 15.34 -5.09 2.05
N HIS A 31 16.08 -6.18 2.32
CA HIS A 31 15.49 -7.47 2.69
C HIS A 31 14.60 -7.41 3.93
N TYR A 32 14.85 -6.43 4.80
CA TYR A 32 14.00 -6.12 5.94
C TYR A 32 12.51 -5.93 5.54
N ILE A 33 12.21 -5.34 4.38
CA ILE A 33 10.82 -5.15 3.90
C ILE A 33 10.10 -6.50 3.75
N PHE A 34 10.72 -7.44 3.06
CA PHE A 34 10.18 -8.78 2.89
C PHE A 34 10.06 -9.51 4.22
N SER A 35 11.07 -9.38 5.09
CA SER A 35 11.06 -10.01 6.41
C SER A 35 9.90 -9.52 7.28
N GLU A 36 9.65 -8.21 7.30
CA GLU A 36 8.55 -7.59 8.04
C GLU A 36 7.16 -7.96 7.49
N LEU A 37 7.06 -8.15 6.17
CA LEU A 37 5.84 -8.66 5.53
C LEU A 37 5.53 -10.07 6.05
N ILE A 38 6.52 -10.97 6.04
CA ILE A 38 6.37 -12.35 6.51
C ILE A 38 6.05 -12.40 8.01
N ASN A 39 6.64 -11.50 8.80
CA ASN A 39 6.34 -11.37 10.23
C ASN A 39 4.95 -10.77 10.51
N GLY A 40 4.27 -10.23 9.49
CA GLY A 40 2.96 -9.64 9.65
C GLY A 40 2.99 -8.25 10.30
N ASN A 41 4.09 -7.51 10.25
CA ASN A 41 4.25 -6.26 10.99
C ASN A 41 3.55 -5.06 10.34
N PHE A 42 3.19 -5.18 9.05
CA PHE A 42 2.37 -4.22 8.31
C PHE A 42 1.39 -4.94 7.37
N GLU A 43 0.47 -4.18 6.76
CA GLU A 43 -0.44 -4.66 5.72
C GLU A 43 0.05 -4.23 4.33
N LEU A 44 0.25 -5.18 3.42
CA LEU A 44 0.60 -4.92 2.03
C LEU A 44 -0.67 -4.84 1.18
N LEU A 45 -0.89 -3.71 0.53
CA LEU A 45 -1.98 -3.51 -0.42
C LEU A 45 -1.48 -3.81 -1.83
N VAL A 46 -2.18 -4.67 -2.56
CA VAL A 46 -1.84 -5.04 -3.94
C VAL A 46 -3.11 -5.06 -4.80
N SER A 47 -3.01 -4.53 -6.02
CA SER A 47 -4.02 -4.71 -7.07
C SER A 47 -3.58 -5.79 -8.05
N ASN A 48 -4.48 -6.23 -8.92
CA ASN A 48 -4.14 -7.19 -9.97
C ASN A 48 -3.00 -6.67 -10.88
N ASP A 49 -3.05 -5.39 -11.25
CA ASP A 49 -2.03 -4.78 -12.12
C ASP A 49 -0.65 -4.74 -11.44
N ILE A 50 -0.60 -4.48 -10.14
CA ILE A 50 0.65 -4.53 -9.35
C ILE A 50 1.17 -5.97 -9.27
N LEU A 51 0.30 -6.97 -9.08
CA LEU A 51 0.69 -8.38 -9.03
C LEU A 51 1.26 -8.87 -10.36
N LEU A 52 0.66 -8.45 -11.48
CA LEU A 52 1.16 -8.78 -12.82
C LEU A 52 2.55 -8.16 -13.05
N GLU A 53 2.77 -6.93 -12.60
CA GLU A 53 4.07 -6.29 -12.72
C GLU A 53 5.13 -6.96 -11.82
N TYR A 54 4.77 -7.33 -10.59
CA TYR A 54 5.64 -8.16 -9.74
C TYR A 54 6.00 -9.47 -10.44
N GLU A 55 5.00 -10.16 -11.00
CA GLU A 55 5.19 -11.41 -11.72
C GLU A 55 6.19 -11.24 -12.88
N GLU A 56 5.97 -10.26 -13.75
CA GLU A 56 6.81 -9.99 -14.93
C GLU A 56 8.27 -9.73 -14.54
N ILE A 57 8.50 -8.85 -13.55
CA ILE A 57 9.85 -8.51 -13.13
C ILE A 57 10.54 -9.69 -12.41
N ILE A 58 9.80 -10.46 -11.61
CA ILE A 58 10.35 -11.64 -10.93
C ILE A 58 10.63 -12.77 -11.93
N ILE A 59 9.78 -13.00 -12.93
CA ILE A 59 10.05 -13.93 -14.04
C ILE A 59 11.37 -13.56 -14.69
N THR A 60 11.55 -12.29 -15.01
CA THR A 60 12.74 -11.78 -15.70
C THR A 60 14.01 -11.95 -14.86
N LYS A 61 13.95 -11.69 -13.55
CA LYS A 61 15.13 -11.73 -12.66
C LYS A 61 15.44 -13.10 -12.06
N TYR A 62 14.41 -13.89 -11.76
CA TYR A 62 14.49 -15.09 -10.92
C TYR A 62 13.79 -16.32 -11.53
N GLY A 63 13.17 -16.17 -12.69
CA GLY A 63 12.49 -17.24 -13.42
C GLY A 63 11.05 -17.49 -12.96
N LYS A 64 10.26 -18.09 -13.86
CA LYS A 64 8.82 -18.32 -13.67
C LYS A 64 8.47 -19.08 -12.39
N LYS A 65 9.22 -20.13 -12.07
CA LYS A 65 8.97 -20.92 -10.86
C LYS A 65 9.02 -20.07 -9.58
N THR A 66 9.93 -19.10 -9.52
CA THR A 66 10.07 -18.18 -8.38
C THR A 66 8.88 -17.22 -8.30
N ALA A 67 8.45 -16.69 -9.45
CA ALA A 67 7.27 -15.83 -9.53
C ALA A 67 6.00 -16.57 -9.07
N ASP A 68 5.78 -17.79 -9.56
CA ASP A 68 4.64 -18.63 -9.19
C ASP A 68 4.57 -18.85 -7.66
N TYR A 69 5.70 -19.20 -7.02
CA TYR A 69 5.75 -19.38 -5.56
C TYR A 69 5.53 -18.08 -4.80
N PHE A 70 6.06 -16.97 -5.32
CA PHE A 70 5.92 -15.68 -4.69
C PHE A 70 4.47 -15.20 -4.68
N LEU A 71 3.77 -15.31 -5.82
CA LEU A 71 2.35 -14.96 -5.91
C LEU A 71 1.50 -15.87 -5.01
N ALA A 72 1.79 -17.18 -4.98
CA ALA A 72 1.12 -18.11 -4.07
C ALA A 72 1.34 -17.72 -2.60
N LEU A 73 2.56 -17.34 -2.22
CA LEU A 73 2.86 -16.83 -0.88
C LEU A 73 2.04 -15.58 -0.55
N LEU A 74 1.98 -14.59 -1.45
CA LEU A 74 1.19 -13.38 -1.23
C LEU A 74 -0.31 -13.69 -1.05
N ALA A 75 -0.84 -14.66 -1.80
CA ALA A 75 -2.23 -15.11 -1.67
C ALA A 75 -2.56 -15.71 -0.30
N GLU A 76 -1.59 -16.35 0.35
CA GLU A 76 -1.77 -17.02 1.64
C GLU A 76 -1.48 -16.12 2.86
N LEU A 77 -0.76 -15.01 2.67
CA LEU A 77 -0.39 -14.13 3.77
C LEU A 77 -1.60 -13.32 4.28
N PRO A 78 -1.94 -13.42 5.59
CA PRO A 78 -3.15 -12.78 6.13
C PRO A 78 -3.07 -11.25 6.24
N ASN A 79 -1.89 -10.68 6.00
CA ASN A 79 -1.61 -9.26 5.97
C ASN A 79 -1.37 -8.73 4.56
N VAL A 80 -1.68 -9.50 3.52
CA VAL A 80 -1.80 -9.03 2.14
C VAL A 80 -3.27 -8.75 1.85
N ILE A 81 -3.57 -7.54 1.37
CA ILE A 81 -4.92 -7.07 1.09
C ILE A 81 -5.02 -6.84 -0.41
N PHE A 82 -5.87 -7.63 -1.06
CA PHE A 82 -6.18 -7.49 -2.47
C PHE A 82 -7.17 -6.35 -2.67
N VAL A 83 -6.77 -5.36 -3.45
CA VAL A 83 -7.53 -4.16 -3.78
C VAL A 83 -7.96 -4.24 -5.24
N THR A 84 -9.22 -3.89 -5.52
CA THR A 84 -9.73 -3.80 -6.90
C THR A 84 -10.07 -2.35 -7.20
N PRO A 85 -9.16 -1.57 -7.80
CA PRO A 85 -9.47 -0.22 -8.24
C PRO A 85 -10.46 -0.26 -9.40
N PHE A 86 -11.56 0.49 -9.29
CA PHE A 86 -12.61 0.57 -10.32
C PHE A 86 -12.61 1.89 -11.10
N TYR A 87 -11.71 2.80 -10.76
CA TYR A 87 -11.55 4.08 -11.45
C TYR A 87 -10.06 4.40 -11.46
N ASN A 88 -9.64 5.07 -12.54
CA ASN A 88 -8.25 5.47 -12.73
C ASN A 88 -8.13 6.98 -12.52
N TRP A 89 -7.41 7.38 -11.47
CA TRP A 89 -7.30 8.79 -11.10
C TRP A 89 -6.40 9.58 -12.06
N ASN A 90 -5.49 8.91 -12.77
CA ASN A 90 -4.60 9.50 -13.79
C ASN A 90 -3.85 10.74 -13.26
N LEU A 91 -3.35 10.68 -12.02
CA LEU A 91 -2.68 11.80 -11.35
C LEU A 91 -1.24 11.99 -11.82
N ILE A 92 -0.53 10.90 -12.15
CA ILE A 92 0.79 10.97 -12.76
C ILE A 92 0.59 11.00 -14.28
N LYS A 93 0.75 12.18 -14.87
CA LYS A 93 0.66 12.37 -16.33
C LYS A 93 1.99 12.10 -17.05
N SER A 94 3.10 12.26 -16.35
CA SER A 94 4.45 12.04 -16.89
C SER A 94 4.74 10.56 -17.14
N ASP A 95 4.15 9.70 -16.32
CA ASP A 95 4.20 8.26 -16.43
C ASP A 95 2.83 7.67 -16.08
N PRO A 96 1.96 7.45 -17.08
CA PRO A 96 0.62 6.93 -16.84
C PRO A 96 0.59 5.54 -16.20
N ASP A 97 1.65 4.74 -16.36
CA ASP A 97 1.68 3.34 -15.88
C ASP A 97 1.73 3.30 -14.34
N ASP A 98 2.47 4.21 -13.72
CA ASP A 98 2.58 4.34 -12.26
C ASP A 98 1.27 4.67 -11.55
N ASN A 99 0.23 5.10 -12.28
CA ASN A 99 -1.09 5.33 -11.68
C ASN A 99 -1.68 4.08 -11.05
N LYS A 100 -1.29 2.87 -11.50
CA LYS A 100 -1.75 1.59 -10.89
C LYS A 100 -1.47 1.54 -9.38
N PHE A 101 -0.34 2.09 -8.94
CA PHE A 101 0.04 2.15 -7.52
C PHE A 101 -0.80 3.17 -6.75
N ILE A 102 -1.12 4.31 -7.38
CA ILE A 102 -1.93 5.36 -6.77
C ILE A 102 -3.38 4.91 -6.62
N ASP A 103 -3.94 4.31 -7.67
CA ASP A 103 -5.31 3.83 -7.67
C ASP A 103 -5.47 2.73 -6.61
N CYS A 104 -4.50 1.83 -6.48
CA CYS A 104 -4.43 0.86 -5.38
C CYS A 104 -4.35 1.55 -4.00
N ALA A 105 -3.47 2.54 -3.86
CA ALA A 105 -3.27 3.24 -2.59
C ALA A 105 -4.53 3.99 -2.14
N ILE A 106 -5.22 4.67 -3.06
CA ILE A 106 -6.44 5.43 -2.78
C ILE A 106 -7.58 4.48 -2.39
N VAL A 107 -7.82 3.44 -3.19
CA VAL A 107 -8.94 2.52 -2.97
C VAL A 107 -8.70 1.65 -1.73
N GLY A 108 -7.46 1.22 -1.50
CA GLY A 108 -7.06 0.42 -0.34
C GLY A 108 -6.89 1.21 0.96
N LEU A 109 -6.97 2.54 0.90
CA LEU A 109 -6.69 3.47 1.99
C LEU A 109 -5.29 3.23 2.59
N ALA A 110 -4.29 3.21 1.73
CA ALA A 110 -2.88 3.11 2.13
C ALA A 110 -2.51 4.28 3.05
N ASP A 111 -1.68 4.00 4.04
CA ASP A 111 -1.04 5.06 4.80
C ASP A 111 0.16 5.64 3.99
N PHE A 112 0.88 4.80 3.21
CA PHE A 112 2.01 5.25 2.38
C PHE A 112 2.20 4.41 1.10
N ILE A 113 2.80 5.02 0.08
CA ILE A 113 3.45 4.33 -1.04
C ILE A 113 4.95 4.32 -0.77
N VAL A 114 5.60 3.16 -0.86
CA VAL A 114 7.05 3.01 -0.69
C VAL A 114 7.69 2.90 -2.07
N SER A 115 8.44 3.93 -2.47
CA SER A 115 9.19 3.98 -3.72
C SER A 115 10.41 4.90 -3.58
N GLU A 116 11.46 4.65 -4.37
CA GLU A 116 12.60 5.56 -4.58
C GLU A 116 12.44 6.38 -5.87
N ASP A 117 11.32 6.21 -6.58
CA ASP A 117 11.06 6.87 -7.84
C ASP A 117 10.54 8.29 -7.64
N LYS A 118 11.17 9.23 -8.34
CA LYS A 118 10.79 10.65 -8.37
C LYS A 118 9.49 10.88 -9.15
N HIS A 119 9.01 9.92 -9.94
CA HIS A 119 7.71 10.00 -10.59
C HIS A 119 6.57 10.22 -9.56
N PHE A 120 6.72 9.66 -8.34
CA PHE A 120 5.81 9.88 -7.22
C PHE A 120 6.02 11.21 -6.47
N ASP A 121 7.05 12.01 -6.77
CA ASP A 121 7.27 13.31 -6.10
C ASP A 121 6.11 14.28 -6.35
N SER A 122 5.46 14.15 -7.50
CA SER A 122 4.24 14.89 -7.81
C SER A 122 3.15 14.71 -6.75
N LEU A 123 3.10 13.55 -6.08
CA LEU A 123 2.12 13.20 -5.05
C LEU A 123 2.40 13.85 -3.70
N LYS A 124 3.65 14.22 -3.39
CA LYS A 124 4.01 14.84 -2.09
C LYS A 124 3.23 16.13 -1.83
N ASN A 125 2.79 16.80 -2.91
CA ASN A 125 2.04 18.04 -2.87
C ASN A 125 0.56 17.86 -3.26
N ILE A 126 0.06 16.63 -3.48
CA ILE A 126 -1.33 16.38 -3.83
C ILE A 126 -2.17 16.20 -2.55
N PRO A 127 -3.23 17.00 -2.34
CA PRO A 127 -3.99 17.01 -1.08
C PRO A 127 -4.99 15.84 -0.90
N PHE A 128 -4.86 14.72 -1.62
CA PHE A 128 -5.98 13.80 -1.87
C PHE A 128 -5.71 12.31 -1.57
N PRO A 129 -6.71 11.57 -1.02
CA PRO A 129 -8.00 12.04 -0.52
C PRO A 129 -7.98 12.26 1.00
N ILE A 130 -8.40 13.44 1.45
CA ILE A 130 -8.98 13.61 2.79
C ILE A 130 -10.46 13.96 2.64
N VAL A 131 -11.36 13.05 3.02
CA VAL A 131 -12.78 13.39 3.21
C VAL A 131 -13.14 13.18 4.67
N ARG A 132 -13.31 14.29 5.39
CA ARG A 132 -13.74 14.34 6.78
C ARG A 132 -15.08 15.06 6.85
N VAL A 133 -16.10 14.38 7.38
CA VAL A 133 -17.42 14.97 7.63
C VAL A 133 -17.69 14.93 9.12
N ILE A 134 -18.04 16.08 9.69
CA ILE A 134 -18.42 16.25 11.10
C ILE A 134 -19.82 16.85 11.17
N GLY A 135 -20.69 16.31 12.04
CA GLY A 135 -22.06 16.80 12.22
C GLY A 135 -22.13 18.05 13.08
N ILE A 136 -23.16 18.89 12.92
CA ILE A 136 -23.24 20.26 13.47
C ILE A 136 -22.90 20.36 14.97
N LYS A 137 -23.23 19.35 15.80
CA LYS A 137 -22.93 19.34 17.23
C LYS A 137 -21.51 18.94 17.57
N ASN A 138 -20.89 17.99 16.86
CA ASN A 138 -19.45 17.68 17.06
C ASN A 138 -18.58 18.74 16.36
N PHE A 139 -19.06 19.32 15.26
CA PHE A 139 -18.56 20.57 14.69
C PHE A 139 -18.59 21.69 15.72
N ILE A 140 -19.69 21.85 16.46
CA ILE A 140 -19.79 22.82 17.57
C ILE A 140 -18.97 22.39 18.79
N LYS A 141 -18.89 21.11 19.16
CA LYS A 141 -18.17 20.62 20.36
C LYS A 141 -16.65 20.54 20.18
N LEU A 142 -16.20 20.48 18.92
CA LEU A 142 -14.81 20.68 18.52
C LEU A 142 -14.45 22.18 18.42
N THR A 143 -15.40 23.06 18.06
CA THR A 143 -15.15 24.51 17.81
C THR A 143 -15.46 25.42 19.01
N ASN A 144 -16.53 25.16 19.72
CA ASN A 144 -16.74 25.62 21.08
C ASN A 144 -16.00 24.63 21.98
N LYS A 145 -14.74 24.93 22.31
CA LYS A 145 -14.32 25.22 23.69
C LYS A 145 -15.06 24.32 24.72
N HIS A 146 -14.42 23.69 25.69
CA HIS A 146 -13.85 24.40 26.84
C HIS A 146 -14.47 25.80 27.16
N LEU A 147 -15.71 26.10 26.75
CA LEU A 147 -16.48 27.29 27.06
C LEU A 147 -16.94 26.94 28.47
N SER A 148 -16.02 27.22 29.39
CA SER A 148 -16.29 27.69 30.74
C SER A 148 -17.67 28.29 30.87
#